data_AF-A0A535WDD8-F1
#
_entry.id   AF-A0A535WDD8-F1
#
_cell.length_a   1.000
_cell.length_b   1.000
_cell.length_c   1.000
_cell.angle_alpha   90.00
_cell.angle_beta   90.00
_cell.angle_gamma   90.00
#
_symmetry.space_group_name_H-M   'P 1'
#
loop_
_entity.id
_entity.type
_entity.pdbx_description
1 polymer ?
#
loop_
_entity_poly.entity_id
_entity_poly.type
_entity_poly.pdbx_seq_one_letter_code
_entity_poly.pdbx_strand_id
1 'polypeptide(L)'
;MNSDWYILEPVDENDQPMPPGQLSHAVLVTNLANRVQPLLRYKMGDRVTISPDTCPCGSPFPVIHVIGRTDEVLSFPAQQGRVVQILPLAILTVAEETPGLYSCQIIQTEPLKLRIRLAVKETAEEQVV
;
A
#
# COMPACT_ATOMS: atom_id res chain seq x y z
N MET A 1 10.74 -18.47 1.57
CA MET A 1 10.97 -17.51 0.48
C MET A 1 12.46 -17.22 0.46
N ASN A 2 13.18 -17.46 -0.64
CA ASN A 2 14.62 -17.17 -0.71
C ASN A 2 14.81 -15.69 -1.01
N SER A 3 15.51 -14.97 -0.12
CA SER A 3 15.85 -13.54 -0.28
C SER A 3 16.64 -13.26 -1.55
N ASP A 4 17.41 -14.24 -2.01
CA ASP A 4 18.35 -14.12 -3.13
C ASP A 4 17.63 -14.04 -4.50
N TRP A 5 16.31 -14.19 -4.51
CA TRP A 5 15.50 -14.09 -5.71
C TRP A 5 15.06 -12.66 -6.01
N TYR A 6 15.21 -11.74 -5.03
CA TYR A 6 14.75 -10.38 -5.16
C TYR A 6 15.81 -9.40 -4.66
N ILE A 7 16.02 -8.34 -5.42
CA ILE A 7 16.72 -7.15 -4.92
C ILE A 7 15.64 -6.14 -4.55
N LEU A 8 15.67 -5.69 -3.29
CA LEU A 8 14.78 -4.68 -2.73
C LEU A 8 15.61 -3.41 -2.47
N GLU A 9 15.22 -2.31 -3.10
CA GLU A 9 15.91 -1.03 -3.00
C GLU A 9 14.93 0.04 -2.49
N PRO A 10 14.90 0.34 -1.18
CA PRO A 10 14.13 1.47 -0.67
C PRO A 10 14.73 2.78 -1.20
N VAL A 11 13.87 3.65 -1.73
CA VAL A 11 14.30 4.89 -2.39
C VAL A 11 13.54 6.12 -1.90
N ASP A 12 14.14 7.28 -2.06
CA ASP A 12 13.50 8.58 -1.90
C ASP A 12 12.57 8.93 -3.08
N GLU A 13 12.01 10.14 -3.07
CA GLU A 13 11.15 10.67 -4.13
C GLU A 13 11.85 10.85 -5.49
N ASN A 14 13.19 10.88 -5.50
CA ASN A 14 14.03 11.01 -6.70
C ASN A 14 14.65 9.66 -7.12
N ASP A 15 14.09 8.54 -6.63
CA ASP A 15 14.53 7.17 -6.87
C ASP A 15 16.01 6.92 -6.45
N GLN A 16 16.51 7.67 -5.46
CA GLN A 16 17.83 7.47 -4.87
C GLN A 16 17.77 6.55 -3.64
N PRO A 17 18.76 5.66 -3.44
CA PRO A 17 18.78 4.75 -2.29
C PRO A 17 18.72 5.46 -0.94
N MET A 18 17.91 4.94 -0.04
CA MET A 18 17.79 5.44 1.33
C MET A 18 18.78 4.74 2.29
N PRO A 19 19.35 5.46 3.28
CA PRO A 19 20.15 4.84 4.31
C PRO A 19 19.29 3.99 5.27
N PRO A 20 19.88 2.97 5.95
CA PRO A 20 19.19 2.20 6.97
C PRO A 20 18.58 3.08 8.07
N GLY A 21 17.46 2.65 8.62
CA GLY A 21 16.71 3.34 9.68
C GLY A 21 15.77 4.44 9.18
N GLN A 22 15.83 4.83 7.91
CA GLN A 22 14.96 5.86 7.34
C GLN A 22 13.79 5.24 6.56
N LEU A 23 12.61 5.83 6.71
CA LEU A 23 11.40 5.42 5.99
C LEU A 23 11.50 5.87 4.53
N SER A 24 11.44 4.93 3.59
CA SER A 24 11.49 5.22 2.16
C SER A 24 10.24 5.92 1.65
N HIS A 25 10.32 6.53 0.47
CA HIS A 25 9.15 7.02 -0.27
C HIS A 25 8.52 5.91 -1.10
N ALA A 26 9.35 5.05 -1.70
CA ALA A 26 8.93 3.89 -2.48
C ALA A 26 9.95 2.74 -2.32
N VAL A 27 9.68 1.62 -2.96
CA VAL A 27 10.62 0.49 -3.08
C VAL A 27 10.73 0.08 -4.54
N LEU A 28 11.97 -0.08 -5.02
CA LEU A 28 12.23 -0.70 -6.31
C LEU A 28 12.48 -2.20 -6.08
N VAL A 29 11.87 -3.03 -6.93
CA VAL A 29 12.02 -4.49 -6.87
C VAL A 29 12.57 -5.03 -8.18
N THR A 30 13.62 -5.82 -8.06
CA THR A 30 14.13 -6.63 -9.17
C THR A 30 13.92 -8.10 -8.86
N ASN A 31 13.19 -8.82 -9.72
CA ASN A 31 12.99 -10.27 -9.62
C ASN A 31 14.02 -10.99 -10.48
N LEU A 32 14.93 -11.74 -9.83
CA LEU A 32 16.02 -12.47 -10.47
C LEU A 32 15.64 -13.91 -10.87
N ALA A 33 14.51 -14.41 -10.38
CA ALA A 33 14.07 -15.79 -10.60
C ALA A 33 13.07 -15.93 -11.75
N ASN A 34 12.21 -14.93 -11.96
CA ASN A 34 11.18 -14.99 -13.00
C ASN A 34 11.75 -14.66 -14.38
N ARG A 35 11.80 -15.67 -15.26
CA ARG A 35 12.28 -15.54 -16.65
C ARG A 35 11.18 -15.27 -17.67
N VAL A 36 9.91 -15.51 -17.30
CA VAL A 36 8.77 -15.31 -18.21
C VAL A 36 8.38 -13.83 -18.22
N GLN A 37 8.39 -13.19 -17.05
CA GLN A 37 8.15 -11.77 -16.87
C GLN A 37 9.20 -11.18 -15.92
N PRO A 38 10.40 -10.87 -16.43
CA PRO A 38 11.44 -10.25 -15.61
C PRO A 38 10.99 -8.85 -15.19
N LEU A 39 11.02 -8.60 -13.88
CA LEU A 39 10.78 -7.28 -13.31
C LEU A 39 12.14 -6.70 -12.90
N LEU A 40 12.53 -5.58 -13.50
CA LEU A 40 13.77 -4.88 -13.20
C LEU A 40 13.43 -3.50 -12.63
N ARG A 41 13.90 -3.21 -11.41
CA ARG A 41 13.64 -1.96 -10.67
C ARG A 41 12.18 -1.49 -10.77
N TYR A 42 11.24 -2.43 -10.64
CA TYR A 42 9.81 -2.12 -10.65
C TYR A 42 9.45 -1.31 -9.40
N LYS A 43 8.90 -0.10 -9.59
CA LYS A 43 8.57 0.82 -8.50
C LYS A 43 7.24 0.42 -7.86
N MET A 44 7.32 -0.02 -6.60
CA MET A 44 6.19 -0.26 -5.73
C MET A 44 5.96 0.97 -4.84
N GLY A 45 4.72 1.42 -4.74
CA GLY A 45 4.30 2.52 -3.85
C GLY A 45 4.22 2.14 -2.37
N ASP A 46 4.87 1.05 -1.98
CA ASP A 46 5.00 0.61 -0.60
C ASP A 46 6.16 1.35 0.06
N ARG A 47 5.96 1.78 1.31
CA ARG A 47 7.02 2.39 2.13
C ARG A 47 7.57 1.38 3.11
N VAL A 48 8.89 1.33 3.20
CA VAL A 48 9.59 0.40 4.09
C VAL A 48 10.75 1.09 4.79
N THR A 49 11.18 0.50 5.91
CA THR A 49 12.42 0.85 6.58
C THR A 49 13.30 -0.40 6.65
N ILE A 50 14.56 -0.30 6.23
CA ILE A 50 15.57 -1.33 6.50
C ILE A 50 16.17 -1.03 7.88
N SER A 51 16.13 -2.00 8.80
CA SER A 51 16.75 -1.84 10.12
C SER A 51 18.26 -1.69 10.00
N PRO A 52 18.90 -0.81 10.80
CA PRO A 52 20.35 -0.79 10.93
C PRO A 52 20.89 -2.01 11.70
N ASP A 53 20.03 -2.69 12.47
CA ASP A 53 20.42 -3.79 13.35
C ASP A 53 20.28 -5.16 12.67
N THR A 54 21.13 -6.11 13.08
CA THR A 54 21.03 -7.52 12.69
C THR A 54 19.84 -8.20 13.34
N CYS A 55 19.27 -9.23 12.69
CA CYS A 55 18.19 -10.01 13.29
C CYS A 55 18.66 -10.70 14.59
N PRO A 56 17.91 -10.61 15.70
CA PRO A 56 18.24 -11.34 16.93
C PRO A 56 18.21 -12.87 16.75
N CYS A 57 17.59 -13.34 15.67
CA CYS A 57 17.59 -14.74 15.26
C CYS A 57 18.92 -15.25 14.67
N GLY A 58 19.89 -14.36 14.43
CA GLY A 58 21.17 -14.69 13.78
C GLY A 58 21.11 -14.80 12.25
N SER A 59 19.98 -14.45 11.63
CA SER A 59 19.87 -14.39 10.17
C SER A 59 20.83 -13.36 9.59
N PRO A 60 21.57 -13.70 8.51
CA PRO A 60 22.45 -12.75 7.83
C PRO A 60 21.69 -11.75 6.95
N PHE A 61 20.37 -11.92 6.79
CA PHE A 61 19.56 -11.09 5.90
C PHE A 61 19.07 -9.80 6.60
N PRO A 62 18.86 -8.71 5.84
CA PRO A 62 18.33 -7.46 6.38
C PRO A 62 16.97 -7.65 7.05
N VAL A 63 16.74 -6.92 8.15
CA VAL A 63 15.41 -6.80 8.75
C VAL A 63 14.67 -5.65 8.05
N ILE A 64 13.47 -5.92 7.55
CA ILE A 64 12.65 -4.95 6.82
C ILE A 64 11.34 -4.77 7.57
N HIS A 65 10.99 -3.52 7.87
CA HIS A 65 9.69 -3.13 8.38
C HIS A 65 8.85 -2.55 7.25
N VAL A 66 7.70 -3.15 6.99
CA VAL A 66 6.79 -2.75 5.91
C VAL A 66 5.65 -1.92 6.51
N ILE A 67 5.52 -0.67 6.06
CA ILE A 67 4.33 0.15 6.34
C ILE A 67 3.22 -0.18 5.35
N GLY A 68 3.60 -0.57 4.12
CA GLY A 68 2.70 -0.88 3.01
C GLY A 68 2.45 0.34 2.13
N ARG A 69 1.42 0.25 1.28
CA ARG A 69 0.99 1.32 0.38
C ARG A 69 0.61 2.55 1.18
N THR A 70 1.28 3.66 0.93
CA THR A 70 0.92 4.97 1.50
C THR A 70 0.48 5.99 0.46
N ASP A 71 0.51 5.60 -0.81
CA ASP A 71 -0.12 6.38 -1.86
C ASP A 71 -1.64 6.28 -1.72
N GLU A 72 -2.36 7.32 -2.15
CA GLU A 72 -3.82 7.37 -2.16
C GLU A 72 -4.50 7.31 -0.77
N VAL A 73 -3.75 7.54 0.31
CA VAL A 73 -4.31 7.59 1.68
C VAL A 73 -5.17 8.83 1.91
N LEU A 74 -6.33 8.65 2.55
CA LEU A 74 -7.15 9.77 3.02
C LEU A 74 -6.57 10.26 4.35
N SER A 75 -6.30 11.57 4.46
CA SER A 75 -5.67 12.16 5.65
C SER A 75 -6.62 13.13 6.35
N PHE A 76 -7.01 12.83 7.59
CA PHE A 76 -7.96 13.63 8.36
C PHE A 76 -7.26 14.33 9.53
N PRO A 77 -7.50 15.63 9.75
CA PRO A 77 -7.06 16.30 10.97
C PRO A 77 -7.83 15.74 12.17
N ALA A 78 -7.10 15.45 13.24
CA ALA A 78 -7.63 15.03 14.54
C ALA A 78 -7.32 16.09 15.61
N GLN A 79 -7.71 15.81 16.86
CA GLN A 79 -7.42 16.72 17.96
C GLN A 79 -5.91 16.90 18.17
N GLN A 80 -5.53 18.07 18.70
CA GLN A 80 -4.15 18.41 19.07
C GLN A 80 -3.15 18.32 17.89
N GLY A 81 -3.59 18.64 16.67
CA GLY A 81 -2.72 18.66 15.49
C GLY A 81 -2.29 17.27 14.99
N ARG A 82 -2.89 16.19 15.50
CA ARG A 82 -2.65 14.84 14.98
C ARG A 82 -3.32 14.67 13.61
N VAL A 83 -2.79 13.76 12.82
CA VAL A 83 -3.38 13.34 11.53
C VAL A 83 -3.71 11.85 11.61
N VAL A 84 -4.92 11.49 11.20
CA VAL A 84 -5.34 10.09 11.03
C VAL A 84 -5.30 9.77 9.55
N GLN A 85 -4.58 8.72 9.19
CA GLN A 85 -4.50 8.24 7.81
C GLN A 85 -5.34 6.97 7.65
N ILE A 86 -6.20 6.96 6.64
CA ILE A 86 -6.98 5.78 6.27
C ILE A 86 -6.41 5.22 4.97
N LEU A 87 -5.93 3.98 5.04
CA LEU A 87 -5.37 3.28 3.89
C LEU A 87 -6.48 2.86 2.91
N PRO A 88 -6.24 2.92 1.58
CA PRO A 88 -7.21 2.48 0.59
C PRO A 88 -7.73 1.07 0.83
N LEU A 89 -6.87 0.15 1.29
CA LEU A 89 -7.26 -1.23 1.53
C LEU A 89 -8.37 -1.36 2.58
N ALA A 90 -8.33 -0.56 3.66
CA ALA A 90 -9.36 -0.58 4.69
C ALA A 90 -10.74 -0.16 4.13
N ILE A 91 -10.74 0.71 3.13
CA ILE A 91 -11.95 1.16 2.44
C ILE A 91 -12.44 0.08 1.46
N LEU A 92 -11.51 -0.51 0.69
CA LEU A 92 -11.83 -1.56 -0.28
C LEU A 92 -12.46 -2.77 0.40
N THR A 93 -11.95 -3.19 1.55
CA THR A 93 -12.54 -4.31 2.32
C THR A 93 -14.01 -4.05 2.66
N VAL A 94 -14.34 -2.86 3.17
CA VAL A 94 -15.75 -2.50 3.46
C VAL A 94 -16.58 -2.46 2.18
N ALA A 95 -16.01 -1.98 1.08
CA ALA A 95 -16.73 -1.93 -0.20
C ALA A 95 -17.03 -3.33 -0.77
N GLU A 96 -16.08 -4.26 -0.67
CA GLU A 96 -16.23 -5.65 -1.10
C GLU A 96 -17.24 -6.42 -0.23
N GLU A 97 -17.29 -6.13 1.07
CA GLU A 97 -18.24 -6.75 1.99
C GLU A 97 -19.66 -6.17 1.90
N THR A 98 -19.86 -5.06 1.19
CA THR A 98 -21.17 -4.40 1.05
C THR A 98 -21.99 -5.05 -0.08
N PRO A 99 -23.11 -5.76 0.21
CA PRO A 99 -23.89 -6.41 -0.82
C PRO A 99 -24.45 -5.42 -1.85
N GLY A 100 -24.40 -5.81 -3.12
CA GLY A 100 -24.88 -4.98 -4.23
C GLY A 100 -23.91 -3.89 -4.68
N LEU A 101 -22.90 -3.52 -3.87
CA LEU A 101 -21.88 -2.57 -4.30
C LEU A 101 -20.93 -3.23 -5.32
N TYR A 102 -20.85 -2.66 -6.52
CA TYR A 102 -20.00 -3.16 -7.61
C TYR A 102 -18.67 -2.43 -7.69
N SER A 103 -18.68 -1.11 -7.49
CA SER A 103 -17.49 -0.28 -7.54
C SER A 103 -17.73 0.99 -6.72
N CYS A 104 -16.67 1.52 -6.11
CA CYS A 104 -16.71 2.81 -5.43
C CYS A 104 -15.52 3.69 -5.81
N GLN A 105 -15.73 5.01 -5.78
CA GLN A 105 -14.68 6.01 -5.82
C GLN A 105 -14.85 6.94 -4.62
N ILE A 106 -13.80 7.10 -3.82
CA ILE A 106 -13.78 8.02 -2.69
C ILE A 106 -12.77 9.12 -2.98
N ILE A 107 -13.22 10.37 -2.89
CA ILE A 107 -12.41 11.56 -3.18
C ILE A 107 -12.45 12.46 -1.95
N GLN A 108 -11.31 12.70 -1.31
CA GLN A 108 -11.21 13.77 -0.31
C GLN A 108 -11.16 15.11 -1.02
N THR A 109 -12.21 15.92 -0.88
CA THR A 109 -12.27 17.25 -1.51
C THR A 109 -11.78 18.35 -0.60
N GLU A 110 -11.88 18.14 0.72
CA GLU A 110 -11.40 19.04 1.79
C GLU A 110 -10.98 18.15 2.98
N PRO A 111 -10.20 18.64 3.97
CA PRO A 111 -9.64 17.80 5.04
C PRO A 111 -10.65 16.95 5.82
N LEU A 112 -11.90 17.40 5.92
CA LEU A 112 -13.00 16.69 6.60
C LEU A 112 -14.18 16.38 5.68
N LYS A 113 -14.01 16.46 4.36
CA LYS A 113 -15.09 16.30 3.38
C LYS A 113 -14.73 15.29 2.32
N LEU A 114 -15.56 14.26 2.20
CA LEU A 114 -15.45 13.23 1.18
C LEU A 114 -16.58 13.37 0.17
N ARG A 115 -16.26 13.15 -1.10
CA ARG A 115 -17.21 12.82 -2.15
C ARG A 115 -17.07 11.33 -2.45
N ILE A 116 -18.17 10.60 -2.31
CA ILE A 116 -18.23 9.17 -2.59
C ILE A 116 -19.11 8.97 -3.81
N ARG A 117 -18.64 8.21 -4.79
CA ARG A 117 -19.40 7.75 -5.94
C ARG A 117 -19.51 6.23 -5.87
N LEU A 118 -20.72 5.71 -6.03
CA LEU A 118 -21.00 4.28 -5.91
C LEU A 118 -21.63 3.80 -7.22
N ALA A 119 -21.22 2.62 -7.67
CA ALA A 119 -21.92 1.84 -8.68
C ALA A 119 -22.51 0.62 -7.99
N VAL A 120 -23.83 0.48 -8.06
CA VAL A 120 -24.58 -0.59 -7.39
C VAL A 120 -25.15 -1.50 -8.48
N LYS A 121 -25.08 -2.82 -8.30
CA LYS A 121 -25.81 -3.74 -9.17
C LYS A 121 -27.30 -3.53 -8.93
N GLU A 122 -28.07 -3.35 -10.00
CA GLU A 122 -29.52 -3.51 -9.90
C GLU A 122 -29.81 -4.94 -9.46
N THR A 123 -30.40 -5.08 -8.28
CA THR A 123 -31.05 -6.34 -7.90
C THR A 123 -32.17 -6.56 -8.89
N ALA A 124 -32.08 -7.61 -9.71
CA ALA A 124 -33.22 -8.10 -10.47
C ALA A 124 -34.36 -8.33 -9.47
N GLU A 125 -35.48 -7.63 -9.67
CA GLU A 125 -36.70 -7.90 -8.93
C GLU A 125 -36.99 -9.40 -9.01
N GLU A 126 -37.01 -10.09 -7.88
CA GLU A 126 -37.65 -11.39 -7.77
C GLU A 126 -39.12 -11.17 -8.12
N GLN A 127 -39.47 -11.45 -9.39
CA GLN A 127 -40.84 -11.68 -9.78
C GLN A 127 -41.30 -12.96 -9.08
N VAL A 128 -41.89 -12.78 -7.90
CA VAL A 128 -42.75 -13.79 -7.28
C VAL A 128 -44.02 -13.84 -8.14
N VAL A 129 -44.13 -14.89 -8.95
CA VAL A 129 -45.39 -15.37 -9.52
C VAL A 129 -46.22 -16.03 -8.42
#